data_AF-A0A1Y1N0T0-F1
#
_entry.id   AF-A0A1Y1N0T0-F1
#
_cell.length_a   1.000
_cell.length_b   1.000
_cell.length_c   1.000
_cell.angle_alpha   90.00
_cell.angle_beta   90.00
_cell.angle_gamma   90.00
#
_symmetry.space_group_name_H-M   'P 1'
#
loop_
_entity.id
_entity.type
_entity.pdbx_description
1 polymer ?
#
loop_
_entity_poly.entity_id
_entity_poly.type
_entity_poly.pdbx_seq_one_letter_code
_entity_poly.pdbx_strand_id
1 'polypeptide(L)'
;MGSSFIITLPFTKNKTSRTFVITGNIDGTDFLHLIRKYAALRPETIQHQRFFIFYKNGKCTTQPVGKNTLGKVPSTIASFLKLPNPQLYTGHCLRRSSTTLLADAGADITTIKRHGGWKSTTVAESYIENSIANKINIANRINQGDSCSSNICNVIPETSSSDSNMLINKVLPINFSKCENITFNLNINNVPF
;
A
#
# COMPACT_ATOMS: atom_id res chain seq x y z
N MET A 1 15.10 -10.53 17.77
CA MET A 1 13.86 -10.62 16.94
C MET A 1 13.98 -9.59 15.83
N GLY A 2 13.88 -9.98 14.55
CA GLY A 2 14.11 -9.06 13.41
C GLY A 2 13.11 -7.89 13.38
N SER A 3 13.59 -6.70 13.01
CA SER A 3 12.80 -5.46 12.91
C SER A 3 11.99 -5.34 11.61
N SER A 4 12.16 -6.28 10.69
CA SER A 4 11.52 -6.26 9.37
C SER A 4 11.24 -7.68 8.86
N PHE A 5 10.29 -7.79 7.94
CA PHE A 5 9.97 -9.01 7.21
C PHE A 5 10.14 -8.78 5.70
N ILE A 6 11.07 -9.51 5.08
CA ILE A 6 11.47 -9.32 3.69
C ILE A 6 10.77 -10.36 2.81
N ILE A 7 10.13 -9.89 1.75
CA ILE A 7 9.40 -10.72 0.78
C ILE A 7 10.09 -10.59 -0.57
N THR A 8 10.62 -11.69 -1.09
CA THR A 8 11.18 -11.73 -2.44
C THR A 8 10.27 -12.52 -3.38
N LEU A 9 9.86 -11.87 -4.47
CA LEU A 9 9.13 -12.47 -5.59
C LEU A 9 10.12 -12.73 -6.73
N PRO A 10 10.58 -13.98 -6.94
CA PRO A 10 11.63 -14.28 -7.92
C PRO A 10 11.17 -14.21 -9.38
N PHE A 11 9.89 -14.48 -9.64
CA PHE A 11 9.33 -14.53 -10.99
C PHE A 11 8.05 -13.70 -11.08
N THR A 12 8.13 -12.56 -11.74
CA THR A 12 6.96 -11.76 -12.12
C THR A 12 6.67 -11.93 -13.61
N LYS A 13 5.48 -11.50 -14.07
CA LYS A 13 5.10 -11.47 -15.50
C LYS A 13 6.17 -10.83 -16.40
N ASN A 14 6.98 -9.92 -15.84
CA ASN A 14 8.02 -9.19 -16.56
C ASN A 14 9.44 -9.75 -16.37
N LYS A 15 9.59 -10.98 -15.81
CA LYS A 15 10.86 -11.64 -15.47
C LYS A 15 11.81 -10.80 -14.58
N THR A 16 11.27 -9.83 -13.86
CA THR A 16 12.03 -9.07 -12.87
C THR A 16 11.70 -9.56 -11.47
N SER A 17 12.73 -9.81 -10.67
CA SER A 17 12.58 -10.05 -9.24
C SER A 17 12.14 -8.77 -8.54
N ARG A 18 11.36 -8.91 -7.48
CA ARG A 18 10.96 -7.78 -6.63
C ARG A 18 11.10 -8.15 -5.18
N THR A 19 11.57 -7.19 -4.40
CA THR A 19 11.66 -7.32 -2.96
C THR A 19 10.76 -6.27 -2.32
N PHE A 20 9.98 -6.71 -1.35
CA PHE A 20 9.15 -5.86 -0.50
C PHE A 20 9.58 -6.04 0.94
N VAL A 21 9.44 -4.98 1.74
CA VAL A 21 9.76 -5.01 3.16
C VAL A 21 8.51 -4.59 3.92
N ILE A 22 8.13 -5.39 4.90
CA ILE A 22 7.11 -5.04 5.88
C ILE A 22 7.83 -4.63 7.15
N THR A 23 7.54 -3.42 7.62
CA THR A 23 8.17 -2.82 8.80
C THR A 23 7.12 -2.46 9.84
N GLY A 24 7.45 -2.72 11.10
CA GLY A 24 6.88 -2.03 12.27
C GLY A 24 5.35 -2.05 12.44
N ASN A 25 4.92 -1.25 13.40
CA ASN A 25 3.51 -0.98 13.71
C ASN A 25 2.99 0.17 12.85
N ILE A 26 1.77 0.07 12.33
CA ILE A 26 1.00 1.21 11.80
C ILE A 26 -0.29 1.29 12.60
N ASP A 27 -0.62 2.47 13.10
CA ASP A 27 -1.87 2.74 13.83
C ASP A 27 -2.18 1.72 14.93
N GLY A 28 -1.17 1.36 15.72
CA GLY A 28 -1.28 0.39 16.82
C GLY A 28 -1.36 -1.09 16.41
N THR A 29 -1.25 -1.40 15.12
CA THR A 29 -1.25 -2.78 14.62
C THR A 29 0.17 -3.28 14.32
N ASP A 30 0.60 -4.33 15.04
CA ASP A 30 1.90 -4.96 14.82
C ASP A 30 1.81 -6.02 13.71
N PHE A 31 2.16 -5.63 12.49
CA PHE A 31 2.15 -6.55 11.35
C PHE A 31 3.17 -7.67 11.49
N LEU A 32 4.31 -7.44 12.14
CA LEU A 32 5.33 -8.48 12.34
C LEU A 32 4.80 -9.53 13.31
N HIS A 33 4.13 -9.11 14.37
CA HIS A 33 3.43 -10.02 15.28
C HIS A 33 2.37 -10.84 14.52
N LEU A 34 1.53 -10.19 13.69
CA LEU A 34 0.49 -10.88 12.93
C LEU A 34 1.08 -11.91 11.95
N ILE A 35 2.15 -11.56 11.24
CA ILE A 35 2.86 -12.47 10.32
C ILE A 35 3.46 -13.66 11.08
N ARG A 36 4.11 -13.42 12.22
CA ARG A 36 4.69 -14.49 13.06
C ARG A 36 3.61 -15.40 13.63
N LYS A 37 2.51 -14.82 14.13
CA LYS A 37 1.36 -15.56 14.63
C LYS A 37 0.77 -16.45 13.54
N TYR A 38 0.60 -15.91 12.33
CA TYR A 38 0.16 -16.71 11.19
C TYR A 38 1.16 -17.81 10.83
N ALA A 39 2.46 -17.50 10.77
CA ALA A 39 3.50 -18.47 10.46
C ALA A 39 3.53 -19.63 11.45
N ALA A 40 3.32 -19.37 12.74
CA ALA A 40 3.25 -20.38 13.80
C ALA A 40 2.02 -21.30 13.71
N LEU A 41 0.95 -20.88 13.03
CA LEU A 41 -0.23 -21.73 12.79
C LEU A 41 -0.05 -22.68 11.60
N ARG A 42 1.01 -22.51 10.80
CA ARG A 42 1.24 -23.33 9.60
C ARG A 42 1.72 -24.73 10.00
N PRO A 43 1.12 -25.82 9.48
CA PRO A 43 1.60 -27.17 9.73
C PRO A 43 3.04 -27.38 9.25
N GLU A 44 3.84 -28.14 10.01
CA GLU A 44 5.22 -28.49 9.64
C GLU A 44 5.27 -29.47 8.44
N THR A 45 4.18 -30.20 8.18
CA THR A 45 4.07 -31.20 7.11
C THR A 45 3.91 -30.62 5.70
N ILE A 46 4.04 -29.30 5.53
CA ILE A 46 3.90 -28.64 4.23
C ILE A 46 5.07 -28.99 3.30
N GLN A 47 4.76 -29.55 2.13
CA GLN A 47 5.75 -29.91 1.11
C GLN A 47 6.04 -28.80 0.08
N HIS A 48 5.55 -27.58 0.31
CA HIS A 48 5.68 -26.47 -0.64
C HIS A 48 6.11 -25.16 0.03
N GLN A 49 6.65 -24.23 -0.76
CA GLN A 49 7.08 -22.92 -0.26
C GLN A 49 5.99 -21.83 -0.28
N ARG A 50 4.74 -22.15 -0.65
CA ARG A 50 3.64 -21.16 -0.62
C ARG A 50 3.34 -20.73 0.81
N PHE A 51 3.41 -19.42 1.06
CA PHE A 51 3.17 -18.86 2.39
C PHE A 51 1.71 -18.99 2.83
N PHE A 52 0.78 -18.54 1.99
CA PHE A 52 -0.66 -18.57 2.29
C PHE A 52 -1.25 -19.95 2.03
N ILE A 53 -1.80 -20.56 3.09
CA ILE A 53 -2.51 -21.84 3.11
C ILE A 53 -3.96 -21.66 3.56
N PHE A 54 -4.83 -22.57 3.15
CA PHE A 54 -6.25 -22.52 3.52
C PHE A 54 -6.45 -22.64 5.03
N TYR A 55 -7.47 -21.97 5.54
CA TYR A 55 -7.95 -22.11 6.91
C TYR A 55 -9.38 -22.62 6.87
N LYS A 56 -9.63 -23.78 7.49
CA LYS A 56 -10.95 -24.43 7.50
C LYS A 56 -11.17 -25.08 8.86
N ASN A 57 -12.39 -24.98 9.38
CA ASN A 57 -12.81 -25.60 10.65
C ASN A 57 -11.84 -25.28 11.82
N GLY A 58 -11.43 -24.02 11.95
CA GLY A 58 -10.58 -23.59 13.06
C GLY A 58 -9.09 -23.92 12.93
N LYS A 59 -8.62 -24.45 11.78
CA LYS A 59 -7.22 -24.83 11.58
C LYS A 59 -6.69 -24.55 10.18
N CYS A 60 -5.38 -24.34 10.09
CA CYS A 60 -4.66 -24.28 8.82
C CYS A 60 -4.55 -25.68 8.19
N THR A 61 -4.72 -25.75 6.87
CA THR A 61 -4.50 -26.97 6.08
C THR A 61 -3.14 -26.91 5.38
N THR A 62 -2.69 -28.00 4.76
CA THR A 62 -1.47 -28.02 3.95
C THR A 62 -1.68 -27.55 2.52
N GLN A 63 -2.91 -27.16 2.14
CA GLN A 63 -3.22 -26.75 0.77
C GLN A 63 -2.95 -25.25 0.56
N PRO A 64 -2.22 -24.85 -0.50
CA PRO A 64 -2.05 -23.45 -0.84
C PRO A 64 -3.38 -22.75 -1.14
N VAL A 65 -3.51 -21.49 -0.75
CA VAL A 65 -4.65 -20.66 -1.17
C VAL A 65 -4.52 -20.32 -2.66
N GLY A 66 -5.58 -20.57 -3.42
CA GLY A 66 -5.65 -20.24 -4.83
C GLY A 66 -5.76 -18.73 -5.12
N LYS A 67 -5.28 -18.29 -6.29
CA LYS A 67 -5.30 -16.88 -6.71
C LYS A 67 -6.69 -16.24 -6.67
N ASN A 68 -7.73 -17.00 -7.04
CA ASN A 68 -9.10 -16.51 -7.07
C ASN A 68 -9.66 -16.27 -5.65
N THR A 69 -9.23 -17.09 -4.68
CA THR A 69 -9.59 -16.91 -3.27
C THR A 69 -8.91 -15.69 -2.68
N LEU A 70 -7.60 -15.54 -2.90
CA LEU A 70 -6.88 -14.32 -2.49
C LEU A 70 -7.44 -13.06 -3.17
N GLY A 71 -7.81 -13.16 -4.45
CA GLY A 71 -8.42 -12.05 -5.19
C GLY A 71 -9.76 -11.57 -4.63
N LYS A 72 -10.49 -12.42 -3.90
CA LYS A 72 -11.76 -12.09 -3.24
C LYS A 72 -11.60 -11.50 -1.83
N VAL A 73 -10.38 -11.47 -1.29
CA VAL A 73 -10.15 -10.92 0.07
C VAL A 73 -10.63 -9.47 0.18
N PRO A 74 -10.34 -8.56 -0.77
CA PRO A 74 -10.79 -7.17 -0.63
C PRO A 74 -12.31 -7.02 -0.65
N SER A 75 -13.01 -7.80 -1.48
CA SER A 75 -14.49 -7.77 -1.50
C SER A 75 -15.08 -8.39 -0.23
N THR A 76 -14.42 -9.40 0.34
CA THR A 76 -14.83 -10.01 1.62
C THR A 76 -14.67 -9.03 2.78
N ILE A 77 -13.57 -8.28 2.82
CA ILE A 77 -13.34 -7.20 3.80
C ILE A 77 -14.41 -6.12 3.64
N ALA A 78 -14.69 -5.68 2.41
CA ALA A 78 -15.71 -4.66 2.14
C ALA A 78 -17.11 -5.12 2.58
N SER A 79 -17.47 -6.39 2.34
CA SER A 79 -18.73 -6.98 2.82
C SER A 79 -18.79 -7.03 4.35
N PHE A 80 -17.70 -7.43 5.00
CA PHE A 80 -17.62 -7.48 6.46
C PHE A 80 -17.81 -6.08 7.09
N LEU A 81 -17.20 -5.07 6.48
CA LEU A 81 -17.32 -3.66 6.87
C LEU A 81 -18.64 -3.01 6.40
N LYS A 82 -19.52 -3.75 5.72
CA LYS A 82 -20.81 -3.27 5.17
C LYS A 82 -20.67 -2.07 4.22
N LEU A 83 -19.60 -2.03 3.44
CA LEU A 83 -19.39 -0.98 2.43
C LEU A 83 -20.32 -1.19 1.22
N PRO A 84 -20.74 -0.10 0.54
CA PRO A 84 -21.54 -0.21 -0.67
C PRO A 84 -20.75 -0.86 -1.80
N ASN A 85 -21.44 -1.66 -2.62
CA ASN A 85 -20.88 -2.36 -3.79
C ASN A 85 -19.57 -3.17 -3.50
N PRO A 86 -19.56 -4.13 -2.55
CA PRO A 86 -18.35 -4.87 -2.17
C PRO A 86 -17.62 -5.54 -3.34
N GLN A 87 -18.35 -5.93 -4.40
CA GLN A 87 -17.79 -6.59 -5.58
C GLN A 87 -16.79 -5.73 -6.37
N LEU A 88 -16.83 -4.41 -6.18
CA LEU A 88 -15.90 -3.47 -6.82
C LEU A 88 -14.54 -3.39 -6.10
N TYR A 89 -14.43 -3.92 -4.88
CA TYR A 89 -13.18 -3.94 -4.13
C TYR A 89 -12.34 -5.13 -4.57
N THR A 90 -11.27 -4.84 -5.31
CA THR A 90 -10.37 -5.87 -5.87
C THR A 90 -8.94 -5.67 -5.36
N GLY A 91 -8.07 -6.65 -5.60
CA GLY A 91 -6.64 -6.50 -5.30
C GLY A 91 -6.00 -5.35 -6.08
N HIS A 92 -6.54 -4.99 -7.25
CA HIS A 92 -6.08 -3.82 -8.00
C HIS A 92 -6.39 -2.52 -7.26
N CYS A 93 -7.54 -2.42 -6.59
CA CYS A 93 -7.90 -1.26 -5.78
C CYS A 93 -6.87 -1.06 -4.66
N LEU A 94 -6.50 -2.12 -3.92
CA LEU A 94 -5.48 -2.03 -2.87
C LEU A 94 -4.13 -1.52 -3.41
N ARG A 95 -3.68 -2.03 -4.57
CA ARG A 95 -2.43 -1.58 -5.19
C ARG A 95 -2.48 -0.10 -5.59
N ARG A 96 -3.60 0.36 -6.15
CA ARG A 96 -3.78 1.76 -6.55
C ARG A 96 -3.82 2.67 -5.32
N SER A 97 -4.58 2.32 -4.29
CA SER A 97 -4.61 3.06 -3.02
C SER A 97 -3.21 3.18 -2.40
N SER A 98 -2.43 2.09 -2.36
CA SER A 98 -1.04 2.12 -1.89
C SER A 98 -0.15 3.08 -2.69
N THR A 99 -0.35 3.16 -4.01
CA THR A 99 0.42 4.08 -4.87
C THR A 99 0.01 5.54 -4.63
N THR A 100 -1.30 5.80 -4.53
CA THR A 100 -1.83 7.15 -4.25
C THR A 100 -1.35 7.64 -2.89
N LEU A 101 -1.43 6.82 -1.83
CA LEU A 101 -0.91 7.17 -0.51
C LEU A 101 0.58 7.51 -0.54
N LEU A 102 1.35 6.78 -1.32
CA LEU A 102 2.77 7.05 -1.51
C LEU A 102 3.01 8.39 -2.25
N ALA A 103 2.18 8.70 -3.25
CA ALA A 103 2.22 9.99 -3.94
C ALA A 103 1.79 11.16 -3.05
N ASP A 104 0.74 10.98 -2.25
CA ASP A 104 0.25 11.97 -1.27
C ASP A 104 1.30 12.26 -0.19
N ALA A 105 2.12 11.26 0.17
CA ALA A 105 3.28 11.43 1.04
C ALA A 105 4.47 12.16 0.36
N GLY A 106 4.32 12.60 -0.89
CA GLY A 106 5.33 13.37 -1.62
C GLY A 106 6.41 12.53 -2.28
N ALA A 107 6.20 11.22 -2.49
CA ALA A 107 7.18 10.39 -3.17
C ALA A 107 7.35 10.82 -4.64
N ASP A 108 8.60 10.78 -5.10
CA ASP A 108 8.92 11.11 -6.49
C ASP A 108 8.48 10.02 -7.47
N ILE A 109 8.48 10.37 -8.76
CA ILE A 109 8.10 9.47 -9.84
C ILE A 109 8.95 8.19 -9.86
N THR A 110 10.23 8.27 -9.49
CA THR A 110 11.13 7.10 -9.50
C THR A 110 10.76 6.10 -8.40
N THR A 111 10.43 6.61 -7.20
CA THR A 111 9.97 5.81 -6.06
C THR A 111 8.62 5.18 -6.34
N ILE A 112 7.68 5.93 -6.93
CA ILE A 112 6.36 5.42 -7.33
C ILE A 112 6.49 4.33 -8.41
N LYS A 113 7.35 4.55 -9.42
CA LYS A 113 7.65 3.54 -10.42
C LYS A 113 8.27 2.30 -9.81
N ARG A 114 9.18 2.43 -8.85
CA ARG A 114 9.79 1.30 -8.13
C ARG A 114 8.74 0.53 -7.32
N HIS A 115 7.89 1.24 -6.58
CA HIS A 115 6.81 0.66 -5.78
C HIS A 115 5.81 -0.14 -6.64
N GLY A 116 5.29 0.47 -7.71
CA GLY A 116 4.41 -0.20 -8.67
C GLY A 116 5.15 -1.18 -9.60
N GLY A 117 6.48 -1.11 -9.66
CA GLY A 117 7.36 -1.66 -10.70
C GLY A 117 6.81 -1.46 -12.11
N TRP A 118 6.59 -0.20 -12.47
CA TRP A 118 6.26 0.22 -13.82
C TRP A 118 7.53 0.61 -14.58
N LYS A 119 7.64 0.16 -15.84
CA LYS A 119 8.73 0.59 -16.73
C LYS A 119 8.47 1.98 -17.30
N SER A 120 7.24 2.24 -17.74
CA SER A 120 6.79 3.56 -18.21
C SER A 120 6.44 4.49 -17.05
N THR A 121 6.68 5.79 -17.23
CA THR A 121 6.26 6.85 -16.30
C THR A 121 4.77 7.16 -16.41
N THR A 122 4.14 6.96 -17.58
CA THR A 122 2.74 7.37 -17.84
C THR A 122 1.75 6.87 -16.79
N VAL A 123 1.88 5.60 -16.38
CA VAL A 123 0.99 5.03 -15.35
C VAL A 123 1.26 5.68 -14.00
N ALA A 124 2.52 5.95 -13.66
CA ALA A 124 2.93 6.54 -12.39
C ALA A 124 2.58 8.04 -12.29
N GLU A 125 2.72 8.79 -13.39
CA GLU A 125 2.35 10.21 -13.51
C GLU A 125 0.88 10.42 -13.14
N SER A 126 -0.01 9.55 -13.64
CA SER A 126 -1.43 9.65 -13.33
C SER A 126 -1.77 9.61 -11.83
N TYR A 127 -0.95 8.96 -10.99
CA TYR A 127 -1.17 8.95 -9.54
C TYR A 127 -0.67 10.23 -8.86
N ILE A 128 0.43 10.80 -9.34
CA ILE A 128 0.99 12.05 -8.83
C ILE A 128 0.08 13.22 -9.22
N GLU A 129 -0.36 13.26 -10.46
CA GLU A 129 -1.26 14.31 -10.98
C GLU A 129 -2.62 14.32 -10.30
N ASN A 130 -3.09 13.17 -9.80
CA ASN A 130 -4.36 13.09 -9.08
C ASN A 130 -4.21 13.28 -7.56
N SER A 131 -2.99 13.42 -7.03
CA SER A 131 -2.75 13.70 -5.62
C SER A 131 -3.12 15.14 -5.28
N ILE A 132 -4.19 15.31 -4.50
CA ILE A 132 -4.62 16.62 -4.01
C ILE A 132 -3.59 17.18 -3.01
N ALA A 133 -3.04 16.33 -2.14
CA ALA A 133 -2.03 16.72 -1.18
C ALA A 133 -0.78 17.28 -1.88
N ASN A 134 -0.33 16.63 -2.96
CA ASN A 134 0.79 17.10 -3.75
C ASN A 134 0.46 18.43 -4.47
N LYS A 135 -0.75 18.58 -5.02
CA LYS A 135 -1.20 19.85 -5.61
C LYS A 135 -1.19 20.99 -4.58
N ILE A 136 -1.66 20.74 -3.36
CA ILE A 136 -1.61 21.71 -2.26
C ILE A 136 -0.17 22.06 -1.91
N ASN A 137 0.72 21.06 -1.82
CA ASN A 137 2.14 21.28 -1.53
C ASN A 137 2.80 22.16 -2.60
N ILE A 138 2.55 21.86 -3.88
CA ILE A 138 3.04 22.65 -5.02
C ILE A 138 2.49 24.07 -4.97
N ALA A 139 1.18 24.25 -4.74
CA ALA A 139 0.55 25.56 -4.63
C ALA A 139 1.17 26.39 -3.49
N ASN A 140 1.39 25.79 -2.33
CA ASN A 140 2.04 26.45 -1.20
C ASN A 140 3.47 26.89 -1.52
N ARG A 141 4.26 26.05 -2.21
CA ARG A 141 5.61 26.42 -2.64
C ARG A 141 5.61 27.57 -3.63
N ILE A 142 4.65 27.61 -4.56
CA ILE A 142 4.49 28.71 -5.52
C ILE A 142 4.13 30.01 -4.77
N ASN A 143 3.19 29.94 -3.83
CA ASN A 143 2.77 31.08 -3.03
C ASN A 143 3.88 31.61 -2.10
N GLN A 144 4.83 30.76 -1.72
CA GLN A 144 5.99 31.10 -0.88
C GLN A 144 7.20 31.59 -1.68
N GLY A 145 7.03 31.98 -2.95
CA GLY A 145 8.11 32.38 -3.86
C GLY A 145 9.26 33.13 -3.19
N ASP A 146 10.48 32.62 -3.41
CA ASP A 146 11.78 33.16 -2.98
C ASP A 146 11.77 34.23 -1.88
N SER A 147 11.47 33.82 -0.64
CA SER A 147 11.94 34.56 0.53
C SER A 147 13.35 34.12 0.91
N CYS A 148 14.33 34.44 0.07
CA CYS A 148 15.74 34.44 0.45
C CYS A 148 16.34 35.83 0.23
N SER A 149 16.15 36.71 1.21
CA SER A 149 17.21 37.62 1.68
C SER A 149 16.90 38.20 3.06
N SER A 150 17.91 38.04 3.93
CA SER A 150 18.27 38.84 5.13
C SER A 150 17.34 38.89 6.35
N ASN A 151 17.74 38.15 7.39
CA ASN A 151 18.04 38.60 8.76
C ASN A 151 17.08 39.57 9.52
N ILE A 152 16.65 39.09 10.71
CA ILE A 152 16.40 39.79 12.01
C ILE A 152 14.94 39.91 12.52
N CYS A 153 14.77 39.27 13.69
CA CYS A 153 13.91 39.52 14.86
C CYS A 153 12.39 39.30 14.85
N ASN A 154 11.99 38.45 15.80
CA ASN A 154 10.89 38.57 16.79
C ASN A 154 9.77 39.58 16.50
N VAL A 155 8.52 39.13 16.60
CA VAL A 155 7.58 39.45 17.69
C VAL A 155 6.20 38.88 17.33
N ILE A 156 5.62 38.09 18.24
CA ILE A 156 4.21 37.68 18.27
C ILE A 156 3.35 38.90 18.65
N PRO A 157 2.18 39.12 18.05
CA PRO A 157 0.96 39.03 18.86
C PRO A 157 -0.23 38.34 18.15
N GLU A 158 -1.16 37.90 18.99
CA GLU A 158 -2.36 37.10 18.73
C GLU A 158 -3.46 37.82 17.92
N THR A 159 -4.37 36.99 17.37
CA THR A 159 -5.85 37.03 17.47
C THR A 159 -6.66 37.09 16.16
N SER A 160 -7.70 36.22 16.15
CA SER A 160 -9.01 36.28 15.46
C SER A 160 -9.30 35.31 14.30
N SER A 161 -10.17 34.36 14.65
CA SER A 161 -11.16 33.59 13.90
C SER A 161 -11.44 33.92 12.42
N SER A 162 -11.64 32.88 11.61
CA SER A 162 -12.90 32.66 10.89
C SER A 162 -12.96 31.25 10.27
N ASP A 163 -14.11 30.61 10.49
CA ASP A 163 -14.51 29.32 9.93
C ASP A 163 -14.44 29.28 8.40
N SER A 164 -14.05 28.14 7.83
CA SER A 164 -14.40 27.78 6.46
C SER A 164 -14.46 26.26 6.28
N ASN A 165 -15.70 25.81 6.09
CA ASN A 165 -16.19 24.44 5.96
C ASN A 165 -15.43 23.59 4.92
N MET A 166 -14.97 22.41 5.32
CA MET A 166 -14.49 21.34 4.41
C MET A 166 -15.67 20.70 3.66
N LEU A 167 -15.83 21.01 2.38
CA LEU A 167 -16.68 20.25 1.45
C LEU A 167 -15.88 19.08 0.86
N ILE A 168 -16.09 17.89 1.43
CA ILE A 168 -15.61 16.62 0.87
C ILE A 168 -16.48 16.29 -0.37
N ASN A 169 -16.00 16.67 -1.55
CA ASN A 169 -16.65 16.30 -2.81
C ASN A 169 -16.26 14.88 -3.23
N LYS A 170 -17.26 14.00 -3.17
CA LYS A 170 -17.41 12.68 -3.82
C LYS A 170 -16.53 12.51 -5.07
N VAL A 171 -15.52 11.64 -4.98
CA VAL A 171 -14.73 11.21 -6.16
C VAL A 171 -15.56 10.24 -6.99
N LEU A 172 -15.74 10.55 -8.28
CA LEU A 172 -16.46 9.74 -9.27
C LEU A 172 -15.76 8.41 -9.57
N PRO A 173 -16.50 7.34 -9.91
CA PRO A 173 -15.95 6.01 -10.09
C PRO A 173 -15.22 5.88 -11.43
N ILE A 174 -13.93 5.58 -11.39
CA ILE A 174 -13.14 5.21 -12.58
C ILE A 174 -13.33 3.71 -12.85
N ASN A 175 -13.55 3.32 -14.10
CA ASN A 175 -13.80 1.95 -14.54
C ASN A 175 -12.47 1.26 -14.92
N PHE A 176 -12.25 0.00 -14.53
CA PHE A 176 -10.95 -0.68 -14.67
C PHE A 176 -10.99 -1.90 -15.59
N SER A 177 -10.18 -1.87 -16.65
CA SER A 177 -9.92 -3.01 -17.51
C SER A 177 -8.80 -3.91 -16.94
N LYS A 178 -8.98 -5.21 -17.14
CA LYS A 178 -8.26 -6.36 -16.55
C LYS A 178 -6.73 -6.35 -16.74
N CYS A 179 -6.03 -6.90 -15.76
CA CYS A 179 -4.74 -7.56 -15.98
C CYS A 179 -4.69 -8.90 -15.23
N GLU A 180 -4.67 -10.00 -15.98
CA GLU A 180 -4.65 -11.37 -15.47
C GLU A 180 -3.22 -11.91 -15.27
N ASN A 181 -3.12 -12.84 -14.31
CA ASN A 181 -2.04 -13.79 -14.01
C ASN A 181 -0.78 -13.28 -13.28
N ILE A 182 -0.80 -13.38 -11.94
CA ILE A 182 0.40 -13.39 -11.09
C ILE A 182 0.30 -14.54 -10.08
N THR A 183 1.37 -15.31 -9.94
CA THR A 183 1.53 -16.44 -9.02
C THR A 183 2.61 -16.08 -7.99
N PHE A 184 2.31 -16.13 -6.69
CA PHE A 184 3.22 -15.64 -5.62
C PHE A 184 4.06 -16.76 -5.01
N ASN A 185 5.33 -16.86 -5.39
CA ASN A 185 6.33 -17.66 -4.66
C ASN A 185 7.02 -16.74 -3.64
N LEU A 186 6.96 -17.07 -2.35
CA LEU A 186 7.69 -16.36 -1.30
C LEU A 186 8.87 -17.22 -0.86
N ASN A 187 10.07 -16.65 -0.93
CA ASN A 187 11.24 -17.20 -0.26
C ASN A 187 11.46 -16.43 1.06
N ILE A 188 11.51 -17.13 2.18
CA ILE A 188 11.64 -16.54 3.52
C ILE A 188 13.08 -16.74 3.96
N ASN A 189 13.87 -15.67 3.93
CA ASN A 189 15.21 -15.67 4.52
C ASN A 189 15.12 -15.02 5.91
N ASN A 190 15.18 -15.84 6.95
CA ASN A 190 15.47 -15.35 8.29
C ASN A 190 16.93 -14.95 8.30
N VAL A 191 17.23 -13.66 8.39
CA VAL A 191 18.61 -13.19 8.60
C VAL A 191 18.93 -13.43 10.09
N PRO A 192 19.92 -14.28 10.43
CA PRO A 192 20.39 -14.42 11.80
C PRO A 192 21.25 -13.21 12.17
N PHE A 193 21.17 -12.80 13.43
CA PHE A 193 22.18 -11.96 14.08
C PHE A 193 23.26 -12.87 14.65
#